data_AF-W7JJ48-F1
#
_entry.id   AF-W7JJ48-F1
#
_cell.length_a   1.000
_cell.length_b   1.000
_cell.length_c   1.000
_cell.angle_alpha   90.00
_cell.angle_beta   90.00
_cell.angle_gamma   90.00
#
_symmetry.space_group_name_H-M   'P 1'
#
loop_
_entity.id
_entity.type
_entity.pdbx_description
1 polymer ?
#
loop_
_entity_poly.entity_id
_entity_poly.type
_entity_poly.pdbx_seq_one_letter_code
_entity_poly.pdbx_strand_id
1 'polypeptide(L)'
;MKVHYINILLFALPLSILVHNQRNHKKTILRTIKTKPTKTHRTLCECELYAPSNYENDPEMKEVMENFDRQTSQRFEEYNERMKDERQKHKDQCEKDIEKIILKDKIEKELTQKFATLETKIDIIDISPGVFEKSLADKVENSCLKCGNNMGGLVPGLALIGGTAVYAAAVNAATKAGMDAAILELENIIGLITLLKEKFAQLVTTTNFKCPNALVGAVQNVKNTYCVDKAINTQPFCLFSTRSVSNPLWFAESARDAAQEGLTAYGTKFVAETSPNAFLTNPYIASSIAIMIIVAIVLTIYLILSYRRKKKMKKKLQYIKLLKE
;
A
#
# COMPACT_ATOMS: atom_id res chain seq x y z
N MET A 1 2.60 -22.99 17.91
CA MET A 1 1.54 -23.68 17.14
C MET A 1 0.11 -23.28 17.56
N LYS A 2 -0.16 -22.01 17.92
CA LYS A 2 -1.52 -21.53 18.28
C LYS A 2 -2.01 -20.33 17.45
N VAL A 3 -1.15 -19.68 16.66
CA VAL A 3 -1.50 -18.48 15.87
C VAL A 3 -1.98 -18.81 14.45
N HIS A 4 -1.57 -19.98 13.90
CA HIS A 4 -1.98 -20.40 12.56
C HIS A 4 -3.42 -20.95 12.48
N TYR A 5 -4.07 -21.22 13.61
CA TYR A 5 -5.44 -21.76 13.60
C TYR A 5 -6.50 -20.66 13.32
N ILE A 6 -6.23 -19.41 13.72
CA ILE A 6 -7.13 -18.26 13.49
C ILE A 6 -7.15 -17.88 12.00
N ASN A 7 -5.99 -17.89 11.34
CA ASN A 7 -5.88 -17.60 9.91
C ASN A 7 -6.51 -18.69 9.02
N ILE A 8 -6.50 -19.96 9.44
CA ILE A 8 -7.14 -21.05 8.69
C ILE A 8 -8.67 -20.98 8.82
N LEU A 9 -9.18 -20.58 10.00
CA LEU A 9 -10.63 -20.44 10.23
C LEU A 9 -11.24 -19.29 9.40
N LEU A 10 -10.53 -18.17 9.26
CA LEU A 10 -10.98 -17.02 8.46
C LEU A 10 -11.04 -17.29 6.96
N PHE A 11 -10.24 -18.23 6.44
CA PHE A 11 -10.31 -18.67 5.04
C PHE A 11 -11.36 -19.76 4.79
N ALA A 12 -11.81 -20.49 5.81
CA ALA A 12 -12.85 -21.49 5.68
C ALA A 12 -14.26 -20.87 5.54
N LEU A 13 -14.53 -19.74 6.20
CA LEU A 13 -15.82 -19.04 6.16
C LEU A 13 -16.24 -18.53 4.75
N PRO A 14 -15.34 -17.93 3.94
CA PRO A 14 -15.68 -17.52 2.58
C PRO A 14 -15.88 -18.71 1.63
N LEU A 15 -15.11 -19.81 1.83
CA LEU A 15 -15.18 -21.00 0.98
C LEU A 15 -16.47 -21.80 1.19
N SER A 16 -17.03 -21.83 2.40
CA SER A 16 -18.32 -22.47 2.66
C SER A 16 -19.50 -21.71 2.05
N ILE A 17 -19.41 -20.37 1.91
CA ILE A 17 -20.43 -19.54 1.25
C ILE A 17 -20.44 -19.79 -0.27
N LEU A 18 -19.27 -20.06 -0.88
CA LEU A 18 -19.18 -20.39 -2.31
C LEU A 18 -19.78 -21.79 -2.63
N VAL A 19 -19.73 -22.71 -1.68
CA VAL A 19 -20.24 -24.09 -1.82
C VAL A 19 -21.73 -24.21 -1.48
N HIS A 20 -22.30 -23.29 -0.70
CA HIS A 20 -23.70 -23.36 -0.25
C HIS A 20 -24.75 -22.76 -1.22
N ASN A 21 -24.45 -22.66 -2.51
CA ASN A 21 -25.50 -22.47 -3.52
C ASN A 21 -26.25 -23.80 -3.75
N GLN A 22 -27.07 -24.19 -2.77
CA GLN A 22 -28.10 -25.22 -2.96
C GLN A 22 -29.08 -24.75 -4.03
N ARG A 23 -28.83 -25.20 -5.26
CA ARG A 23 -29.81 -25.18 -6.34
C ARG A 23 -30.99 -26.05 -5.89
N ASN A 24 -32.08 -25.37 -5.49
CA ASN A 24 -33.36 -25.97 -5.20
C ASN A 24 -33.87 -26.78 -6.41
N HIS A 25 -33.64 -28.10 -6.41
CA HIS A 25 -34.38 -29.02 -7.26
C HIS A 25 -35.53 -29.62 -6.46
N LYS A 26 -36.66 -28.90 -6.41
CA LYS A 26 -37.95 -29.50 -6.06
C LYS A 26 -38.98 -29.22 -7.15
N LYS A 27 -39.39 -30.34 -7.75
CA LYS A 27 -40.67 -30.64 -8.41
C LYS A 27 -41.05 -29.80 -9.64
N THR A 28 -40.88 -30.40 -10.81
CA THR A 28 -41.87 -30.25 -11.88
C THR A 28 -42.50 -31.62 -12.15
N ILE A 29 -43.81 -31.61 -11.97
CA ILE A 29 -44.83 -32.64 -12.06
C ILE A 29 -44.68 -33.51 -13.32
N LEU A 30 -44.94 -34.81 -13.16
CA LEU A 30 -45.20 -35.77 -14.22
C LEU A 30 -46.18 -35.19 -15.25
N ARG A 31 -45.71 -34.98 -16.48
CA ARG A 31 -46.58 -34.87 -17.65
C ARG A 31 -46.15 -35.92 -18.65
N THR A 32 -46.92 -37.00 -18.70
CA THR A 32 -46.85 -38.05 -19.72
C THR A 32 -47.06 -37.43 -21.11
N ILE A 33 -46.02 -37.42 -21.93
CA ILE A 33 -46.13 -37.16 -23.37
C ILE A 33 -46.02 -38.51 -24.07
N LYS A 34 -47.16 -39.01 -24.54
CA LYS A 34 -47.23 -40.11 -25.51
C LYS A 34 -46.71 -39.62 -26.85
N THR A 35 -45.44 -39.82 -27.14
CA THR A 35 -44.92 -39.87 -28.53
C THR A 35 -43.71 -40.80 -28.57
N LYS A 36 -43.81 -41.86 -29.38
CA LYS A 36 -42.69 -42.77 -29.65
C LYS A 36 -41.58 -42.00 -30.39
N PRO A 37 -40.34 -41.96 -29.89
CA PRO A 37 -39.22 -41.43 -30.67
C PRO A 37 -38.75 -42.49 -31.67
N THR A 38 -38.75 -42.15 -32.96
CA THR A 38 -38.40 -43.03 -34.09
C THR A 38 -36.89 -43.11 -34.37
N LYS A 39 -36.02 -42.74 -33.43
CA LYS A 39 -34.57 -42.81 -33.60
C LYS A 39 -33.90 -43.33 -32.32
N THR A 40 -33.17 -44.43 -32.45
CA THR A 40 -32.25 -44.96 -31.44
C THR A 40 -31.08 -44.00 -31.28
N HIS A 41 -31.06 -43.22 -30.19
CA HIS A 41 -29.84 -42.58 -29.75
C HIS A 41 -28.94 -43.67 -29.17
N ARG A 42 -27.73 -43.84 -29.74
CA ARG A 42 -26.68 -44.70 -29.17
C ARG A 42 -26.31 -44.15 -27.79
N THR A 43 -26.95 -44.65 -26.75
CA THR A 43 -26.44 -44.55 -25.39
C THR A 43 -25.16 -45.37 -25.35
N LEU A 44 -24.03 -44.72 -25.05
CA LEU A 44 -22.80 -45.41 -24.72
C LEU A 44 -23.11 -46.30 -23.52
N CYS A 45 -23.19 -47.60 -23.76
CA CYS A 45 -23.23 -48.62 -22.73
C CYS A 45 -21.95 -48.45 -21.89
N GLU A 46 -22.07 -48.45 -20.56
CA GLU A 46 -20.92 -48.58 -19.68
C GLU A 46 -20.25 -49.93 -19.98
N CYS A 47 -19.25 -49.93 -20.86
CA CYS A 47 -18.31 -51.03 -20.94
C CYS A 47 -17.47 -51.00 -19.67
N GLU A 48 -17.44 -52.12 -18.95
CA GLU A 48 -16.59 -52.34 -17.79
C GLU A 48 -15.14 -51.98 -18.14
N LEU A 49 -14.65 -50.87 -17.60
CA LEU A 49 -13.31 -50.31 -17.84
C LEU A 49 -12.15 -51.19 -17.35
N TYR A 50 -12.42 -52.40 -16.84
CA TYR A 50 -11.45 -53.29 -16.21
C TYR A 50 -11.75 -54.78 -16.46
N ALA A 51 -11.94 -55.18 -17.72
CA ALA A 51 -11.60 -56.55 -18.09
C ALA A 51 -10.06 -56.66 -18.11
N PRO A 52 -9.44 -57.60 -17.38
CA PRO A 52 -8.00 -57.83 -17.45
C PRO A 52 -7.71 -58.51 -18.79
N SER A 53 -7.67 -57.74 -19.86
CA SER A 53 -7.19 -58.17 -21.15
C SER A 53 -5.70 -58.44 -21.03
N ASN A 54 -5.32 -59.62 -21.52
CA ASN A 54 -4.00 -60.23 -21.48
C ASN A 54 -3.01 -59.50 -22.42
N TYR A 55 -2.98 -58.16 -22.38
CA TYR A 55 -2.24 -57.27 -23.28
C TYR A 55 -0.72 -57.33 -23.08
N GLU A 56 -0.23 -57.93 -21.99
CA GLU A 56 1.20 -58.09 -21.74
C GLU A 56 1.86 -59.13 -22.66
N ASN A 57 1.08 -60.04 -23.24
CA ASN A 57 1.58 -61.13 -24.09
C ASN A 57 1.35 -60.90 -25.59
N ASP A 58 0.77 -59.76 -25.98
CA ASP A 58 0.56 -59.40 -27.38
C ASP A 58 1.85 -58.78 -27.95
N PRO A 59 2.51 -59.43 -28.93
CA PRO A 59 3.76 -58.93 -29.52
C PRO A 59 3.61 -57.54 -30.15
N GLU A 60 2.44 -57.20 -30.71
CA GLU A 60 2.21 -55.86 -31.28
C GLU A 60 2.11 -54.79 -30.18
N MET A 61 1.45 -55.09 -29.07
CA MET A 61 1.33 -54.17 -27.94
C MET A 61 2.68 -53.90 -27.28
N LYS A 62 3.53 -54.92 -27.20
CA LYS A 62 4.88 -54.79 -26.65
C LYS A 62 5.76 -53.88 -27.51
N GLU A 63 5.70 -54.02 -28.83
CA GLU A 63 6.42 -53.16 -29.76
C GLU A 63 5.98 -51.68 -29.66
N VAL A 64 4.67 -51.43 -29.58
CA VAL A 64 4.12 -50.07 -29.40
C VAL A 64 4.59 -49.46 -28.09
N MET A 65 4.61 -50.23 -27.00
CA MET A 65 5.04 -49.78 -25.68
C MET A 65 6.54 -49.46 -25.66
N GLU A 66 7.38 -50.32 -26.23
CA GLU A 66 8.83 -50.08 -26.36
C GLU A 66 9.13 -48.84 -27.21
N ASN A 67 8.38 -48.63 -28.30
CA ASN A 67 8.56 -47.46 -29.16
C ASN A 67 8.11 -46.16 -28.46
N PHE A 68 7.02 -46.22 -27.68
CA PHE A 68 6.57 -45.10 -26.84
C PHE A 68 7.60 -44.78 -25.76
N ASP A 69 8.15 -45.78 -25.08
CA ASP A 69 9.18 -45.60 -24.05
C ASP A 69 10.46 -45.00 -24.63
N ARG A 70 10.89 -45.46 -25.81
CA ARG A 70 12.05 -44.88 -26.53
C ARG A 70 11.84 -43.41 -26.87
N GLN A 71 10.69 -43.05 -27.46
CA GLN A 71 10.38 -41.64 -27.78
C GLN A 71 10.25 -40.78 -26.52
N THR A 72 9.65 -41.34 -25.48
CA THR A 72 9.46 -40.64 -24.20
C THR A 72 10.80 -40.40 -23.51
N SER A 73 11.72 -41.38 -23.55
CA SER A 73 13.07 -41.27 -23.02
C SER A 73 13.87 -40.15 -23.72
N GLN A 74 13.83 -40.09 -25.05
CA GLN A 74 14.48 -39.01 -25.81
C GLN A 74 13.93 -37.62 -25.45
N ARG A 75 12.61 -37.47 -25.35
CA ARG A 75 11.98 -36.19 -24.95
C ARG A 75 12.36 -35.78 -23.53
N PHE A 76 12.57 -36.74 -22.63
CA PHE A 76 13.02 -36.45 -21.27
C PHE A 76 14.47 -35.94 -21.25
N GLU A 77 15.36 -36.52 -22.05
CA GLU A 77 16.73 -36.06 -22.20
C GLU A 77 16.78 -34.63 -22.75
N GLU A 78 16.03 -34.36 -23.84
CA GLU A 78 15.90 -33.02 -24.44
C GLU A 78 15.27 -31.99 -23.49
N TYR A 79 14.32 -32.40 -22.65
CA TYR A 79 13.76 -31.53 -21.62
C TYR A 79 14.79 -31.23 -20.54
N ASN A 80 15.57 -32.23 -20.09
CA ASN A 80 16.59 -32.05 -19.06
C ASN A 80 17.71 -31.12 -19.51
N GLU A 81 18.19 -31.24 -20.74
CA GLU A 81 19.20 -30.33 -21.30
C GLU A 81 18.68 -28.89 -21.42
N ARG A 82 17.48 -28.68 -21.97
CA ARG A 82 16.85 -27.34 -22.00
C ARG A 82 16.68 -26.74 -20.61
N MET A 83 16.30 -27.56 -19.63
CA MET A 83 16.14 -27.11 -18.24
C MET A 83 17.48 -26.74 -17.60
N LYS A 84 18.58 -27.35 -18.01
CA LYS A 84 19.93 -27.04 -17.54
C LYS A 84 20.40 -25.70 -18.11
N ASP A 85 20.21 -25.47 -19.41
CA ASP A 85 20.57 -24.22 -20.08
C ASP A 85 19.79 -23.02 -19.54
N GLU A 86 18.46 -23.15 -19.40
CA GLU A 86 17.62 -22.09 -18.83
C GLU A 86 17.98 -21.78 -17.37
N ARG A 87 18.32 -22.82 -16.57
CA ARG A 87 18.81 -22.61 -15.21
C ARG A 87 20.14 -21.86 -15.16
N GLN A 88 21.07 -22.19 -16.05
CA GLN A 88 22.35 -21.50 -16.13
C GLN A 88 22.16 -20.02 -16.49
N LYS A 89 21.34 -19.74 -17.51
CA LYS A 89 21.01 -18.38 -17.94
C LYS A 89 20.38 -17.53 -16.82
N HIS A 90 19.46 -18.11 -16.05
CA HIS A 90 18.85 -17.42 -14.91
C HIS A 90 19.85 -17.18 -13.76
N LYS A 91 20.79 -18.10 -13.54
CA LYS A 91 21.84 -17.94 -12.53
C LYS A 91 22.79 -16.80 -12.91
N ASP A 92 23.25 -16.77 -14.16
CA ASP A 92 24.14 -15.72 -14.67
C ASP A 92 23.45 -14.34 -14.65
N GLN A 93 22.15 -14.28 -14.94
CA GLN A 93 21.37 -13.03 -14.84
C GLN A 93 21.27 -12.54 -13.39
N CYS A 94 21.02 -13.45 -12.45
CA CYS A 94 20.95 -13.12 -11.02
C CYS A 94 22.30 -12.60 -10.50
N GLU A 95 23.42 -13.22 -10.88
CA GLU A 95 24.76 -12.77 -10.51
C GLU A 95 25.05 -11.35 -11.04
N LYS A 96 24.71 -11.06 -12.30
CA LYS A 96 24.81 -9.71 -12.88
C LYS A 96 23.95 -8.67 -12.15
N ASP A 97 22.73 -9.03 -11.79
CA ASP A 97 21.82 -8.12 -11.09
C ASP A 97 22.32 -7.84 -9.65
N ILE A 98 22.90 -8.84 -8.98
CA ILE A 98 23.54 -8.69 -7.66
C ILE A 98 24.76 -7.77 -7.75
N GLU A 99 25.66 -7.96 -8.73
CA GLU A 99 26.81 -7.08 -8.94
C GLU A 99 26.38 -5.62 -9.17
N LYS A 100 25.31 -5.40 -9.95
CA LYS A 100 24.75 -4.08 -10.20
C LYS A 100 24.17 -3.44 -8.93
N ILE A 101 23.51 -4.21 -8.07
CA ILE A 101 22.98 -3.74 -6.78
C ILE A 101 24.14 -3.34 -5.85
N ILE A 102 25.20 -4.15 -5.76
CA ILE A 102 26.37 -3.86 -4.93
C ILE A 102 27.08 -2.58 -5.41
N LEU A 103 27.25 -2.41 -6.73
CA LEU A 103 27.86 -1.20 -7.29
C LEU A 103 27.03 0.05 -6.99
N LYS A 104 25.70 -0.06 -7.10
CA LYS A 104 24.76 1.04 -6.81
C LYS A 104 24.81 1.44 -5.33
N ASP A 105 24.78 0.46 -4.42
CA ASP A 105 24.87 0.69 -2.97
C ASP A 105 26.20 1.37 -2.59
N LYS A 106 27.30 0.99 -3.24
CA LYS A 106 28.61 1.62 -3.02
C LYS A 106 28.61 3.10 -3.43
N ILE A 107 28.05 3.44 -4.59
CA ILE A 107 27.95 4.84 -5.06
C ILE A 107 27.03 5.66 -4.14
N GLU A 108 25.91 5.08 -3.71
CA GLU A 108 24.95 5.75 -2.84
C GLU A 108 25.57 6.07 -1.46
N LYS A 109 26.34 5.13 -0.90
CA LYS A 109 27.13 5.34 0.34
C LYS A 109 28.19 6.42 0.19
N GLU A 110 28.94 6.43 -0.92
CA GLU A 110 29.94 7.48 -1.17
C GLU A 110 29.30 8.86 -1.34
N LEU A 111 28.15 8.95 -2.02
CA LEU A 111 27.39 10.20 -2.17
C LEU A 111 26.87 10.70 -0.82
N THR A 112 26.21 9.85 -0.04
CA THR A 112 25.70 10.24 1.29
C THR A 112 26.81 10.70 2.22
N GLN A 113 27.97 10.03 2.22
CA GLN A 113 29.11 10.47 3.00
C GLN A 113 29.64 11.84 2.56
N LYS A 114 29.71 12.11 1.25
CA LYS A 114 30.12 13.42 0.72
C LYS A 114 29.12 14.52 1.07
N PHE A 115 27.82 14.27 0.94
CA PHE A 115 26.78 15.24 1.31
C PHE A 115 26.78 15.54 2.82
N ALA A 116 26.91 14.53 3.69
CA ALA A 116 27.03 14.75 5.13
C ALA A 116 28.30 15.55 5.51
N THR A 117 29.40 15.35 4.78
CA THR A 117 30.65 16.12 4.97
C THR A 117 30.53 17.55 4.42
N LEU A 118 29.66 17.80 3.45
CA LEU A 118 29.36 19.13 2.91
C LEU A 118 28.41 19.90 3.83
N GLU A 119 27.35 19.27 4.34
CA GLU A 119 26.44 19.87 5.34
C GLU A 119 27.20 20.33 6.59
N THR A 120 28.11 19.50 7.12
CA THR A 120 28.96 19.87 8.27
C THR A 120 29.95 21.00 7.98
N LYS A 121 30.30 21.25 6.71
CA LYS A 121 31.14 22.40 6.31
C LYS A 121 30.35 23.68 6.07
N ILE A 122 29.09 23.56 5.66
CA ILE A 122 28.19 24.70 5.44
C ILE A 122 27.74 25.31 6.78
N ASP A 123 27.62 24.52 7.84
CA ASP A 123 27.31 25.03 9.19
C ASP A 123 28.44 25.88 9.82
N ILE A 124 29.66 25.85 9.28
CA ILE A 124 30.82 26.61 9.79
C ILE A 124 31.00 27.95 9.05
N ILE A 125 30.47 28.09 7.83
CA ILE A 125 30.72 29.24 6.96
C ILE A 125 29.37 29.71 6.39
N ASP A 126 28.65 30.51 7.17
CA ASP A 126 28.12 31.82 6.72
C ASP A 126 26.98 32.32 7.64
N ILE A 127 27.21 33.51 8.18
CA ILE A 127 26.21 34.33 8.87
C ILE A 127 25.57 35.29 7.85
N SER A 128 24.24 35.13 7.71
CA SER A 128 23.19 36.13 7.37
C SER A 128 23.07 36.62 5.91
N PRO A 129 21.83 36.62 5.32
CA PRO A 129 20.60 37.19 5.88
C PRO A 129 19.44 36.18 5.94
N GLY A 130 19.27 35.50 7.08
CA GLY A 130 18.29 34.41 7.26
C GLY A 130 17.55 34.45 8.60
N VAL A 131 17.36 35.64 9.17
CA VAL A 131 16.77 35.82 10.51
C VAL A 131 15.26 35.51 10.55
N PHE A 132 14.59 35.36 9.40
CA PHE A 132 13.16 35.07 9.36
C PHE A 132 12.82 33.59 9.55
N GLU A 133 13.64 32.65 9.04
CA GLU A 133 13.29 31.23 9.03
C GLU A 133 13.80 30.46 10.25
N LYS A 134 15.08 30.65 10.63
CA LYS A 134 15.68 29.88 11.74
C LYS A 134 15.05 30.18 13.11
N SER A 135 14.73 31.44 13.40
CA SER A 135 14.16 31.84 14.70
C SER A 135 12.71 31.37 14.89
N LEU A 136 11.95 31.23 13.81
CA LEU A 136 10.58 30.74 13.85
C LEU A 136 10.56 29.22 13.95
N ALA A 137 11.41 28.52 13.18
CA ALA A 137 11.49 27.06 13.17
C ALA A 137 11.80 26.49 14.57
N ASP A 138 12.88 26.93 15.22
CA ASP A 138 13.33 26.34 16.51
C ASP A 138 12.30 26.53 17.65
N LYS A 139 11.60 27.67 17.67
CA LYS A 139 10.62 27.98 18.73
C LYS A 139 9.26 27.35 18.46
N VAL A 140 8.88 27.20 17.19
CA VAL A 140 7.65 26.54 16.75
C VAL A 140 7.78 25.03 16.89
N GLU A 141 8.93 24.44 16.55
CA GLU A 141 9.17 22.99 16.63
C GLU A 141 9.05 22.49 18.07
N ASN A 142 9.64 23.20 19.05
CA ASN A 142 9.58 22.80 20.46
C ASN A 142 8.16 22.95 21.08
N SER A 143 7.34 23.88 20.58
CA SER A 143 5.94 24.03 21.00
C SER A 143 5.00 23.04 20.28
N CYS A 144 5.31 22.65 19.04
CA CYS A 144 4.49 21.79 18.21
C CYS A 144 4.82 20.29 18.40
N LEU A 145 6.04 19.94 18.86
CA LEU A 145 6.40 18.61 19.38
C LEU A 145 5.49 18.16 20.54
N LYS A 146 4.99 19.11 21.35
CA LYS A 146 3.99 18.83 22.39
C LYS A 146 2.59 18.57 21.84
N CYS A 147 2.22 19.13 20.68
CA CYS A 147 1.00 18.78 19.94
C CYS A 147 1.14 17.43 19.21
N GLY A 148 2.34 17.07 18.74
CA GLY A 148 2.63 15.80 18.09
C GLY A 148 2.57 14.58 19.03
N ASN A 149 2.80 14.76 20.33
CA ASN A 149 2.81 13.65 21.29
C ASN A 149 1.41 13.04 21.57
N ASN A 150 0.33 13.73 21.18
CA ASN A 150 -1.05 13.18 21.19
C ASN A 150 -1.46 12.55 19.84
N MET A 151 -0.60 12.59 18.82
CA MET A 151 -0.88 12.03 17.49
C MET A 151 -0.50 10.54 17.35
N GLY A 152 -0.03 9.90 18.42
CA GLY A 152 0.14 8.44 18.46
C GLY A 152 -1.17 7.64 18.50
N GLY A 153 -2.33 8.31 18.64
CA GLY A 153 -3.61 7.65 18.93
C GLY A 153 -4.50 7.30 17.73
N LEU A 154 -4.11 7.61 16.49
CA LEU A 154 -5.01 7.51 15.33
C LEU A 154 -4.47 6.67 14.17
N VAL A 155 -3.61 5.69 14.46
CA VAL A 155 -3.26 4.65 13.48
C VAL A 155 -3.37 3.25 14.08
N PRO A 156 -4.59 2.67 14.17
CA PRO A 156 -4.73 1.23 14.26
C PRO A 156 -4.51 0.61 12.86
N GLY A 157 -3.33 0.02 12.65
CA GLY A 157 -3.24 -1.27 11.95
C GLY A 157 -3.21 -1.34 10.41
N LEU A 158 -2.84 -0.29 9.67
CA LEU A 158 -2.71 -0.36 8.19
C LEU A 158 -1.27 -0.28 7.65
N ALA A 159 -0.26 -0.25 8.51
CA ALA A 159 1.15 -0.07 8.14
C ALA A 159 1.82 -1.25 7.38
N LEU A 160 1.07 -2.27 6.95
CA LEU A 160 1.67 -3.54 6.49
C LEU A 160 1.48 -3.90 5.03
N ILE A 161 0.71 -3.16 4.22
CA ILE A 161 0.58 -3.47 2.78
C ILE A 161 0.38 -2.19 1.97
N GLY A 162 1.39 -1.78 1.18
CA GLY A 162 1.25 -0.74 0.13
C GLY A 162 1.01 0.71 0.57
N GLY A 163 1.05 1.00 1.87
CA GLY A 163 0.55 2.26 2.44
C GLY A 163 1.37 3.53 2.20
N THR A 164 2.61 3.49 1.71
CA THR A 164 3.48 4.69 1.71
C THR A 164 3.02 5.79 0.75
N ALA A 165 2.66 5.45 -0.50
CA ALA A 165 2.24 6.46 -1.48
C ALA A 165 0.84 7.00 -1.18
N VAL A 166 -0.09 6.15 -0.75
CA VAL A 166 -1.47 6.53 -0.42
C VAL A 166 -1.50 7.36 0.86
N TYR A 167 -0.72 6.97 1.87
CA TYR A 167 -0.58 7.73 3.10
C TYR A 167 0.09 9.08 2.82
N ALA A 168 1.16 9.13 2.01
CA ALA A 168 1.80 10.39 1.62
C ALA A 168 0.83 11.31 0.85
N ALA A 169 0.05 10.77 -0.08
CA ALA A 169 -0.98 11.53 -0.79
C ALA A 169 -2.07 12.05 0.15
N ALA A 170 -2.54 11.22 1.09
CA ALA A 170 -3.51 11.60 2.11
C ALA A 170 -2.99 12.69 3.04
N VAL A 171 -1.73 12.60 3.48
CA VAL A 171 -1.06 13.63 4.30
C VAL A 171 -0.94 14.93 3.51
N ASN A 172 -0.56 14.89 2.24
CA ASN A 172 -0.46 16.09 1.40
C ASN A 172 -1.82 16.75 1.19
N ALA A 173 -2.86 15.97 0.87
CA ALA A 173 -4.22 16.46 0.68
C ALA A 173 -4.80 17.05 1.98
N ALA A 174 -4.59 16.38 3.11
CA ALA A 174 -5.02 16.85 4.41
C ALA A 174 -4.28 18.11 4.85
N THR A 175 -2.98 18.19 4.58
CA THR A 175 -2.16 19.38 4.90
C THR A 175 -2.62 20.58 4.10
N LYS A 176 -2.91 20.40 2.80
CA LYS A 176 -3.50 21.46 1.98
C LYS A 176 -4.84 21.92 2.55
N ALA A 177 -5.76 20.99 2.83
CA ALA A 177 -7.08 21.33 3.37
C ALA A 177 -7.00 22.08 4.71
N GLY A 178 -6.11 21.65 5.61
CA GLY A 178 -5.94 22.33 6.90
C GLY A 178 -5.28 23.71 6.79
N MET A 179 -4.34 23.90 5.86
CA MET A 179 -3.78 25.24 5.60
C MET A 179 -4.84 26.16 4.98
N ASP A 180 -5.61 25.69 4.00
CA ASP A 180 -6.68 26.46 3.36
C ASP A 180 -7.72 26.92 4.40
N ALA A 181 -8.13 26.03 5.31
CA ALA A 181 -9.06 26.35 6.38
C ALA A 181 -8.49 27.36 7.40
N ALA A 182 -7.22 27.19 7.80
CA ALA A 182 -6.57 28.14 8.69
C ALA A 182 -6.39 29.53 8.05
N ILE A 183 -6.11 29.59 6.75
CA ILE A 183 -6.03 30.85 6.00
C ILE A 183 -7.39 31.55 6.00
N LEU A 184 -8.46 30.84 5.66
CA LEU A 184 -9.82 31.39 5.64
C LEU A 184 -10.22 32.01 6.98
N GLU A 185 -9.90 31.37 8.10
CA GLU A 185 -10.21 31.94 9.42
C GLU A 185 -9.32 33.14 9.78
N LEU A 186 -8.06 33.16 9.34
CA LEU A 186 -7.19 34.32 9.52
C LEU A 186 -7.65 35.55 8.72
N GLU A 187 -8.44 35.36 7.65
CA GLU A 187 -9.04 36.48 6.90
C GLU A 187 -9.99 37.31 7.76
N ASN A 188 -10.59 36.70 8.79
CA ASN A 188 -11.47 37.37 9.75
C ASN A 188 -10.71 38.36 10.65
N ILE A 189 -9.38 38.30 10.70
CA ILE A 189 -8.57 39.24 11.48
C ILE A 189 -8.49 40.58 10.76
N ILE A 190 -9.10 41.59 11.38
CA ILE A 190 -9.23 42.94 10.84
C ILE A 190 -7.88 43.50 10.38
N GLY A 191 -7.78 43.80 9.08
CA GLY A 191 -6.64 44.48 8.48
C GLY A 191 -5.40 43.61 8.24
N LEU A 192 -5.41 42.33 8.61
CA LEU A 192 -4.25 41.45 8.46
C LEU A 192 -3.92 41.19 6.98
N ILE A 193 -4.94 40.90 6.17
CA ILE A 193 -4.79 40.73 4.71
C ILE A 193 -4.26 42.01 4.08
N THR A 194 -4.81 43.17 4.44
CA THR A 194 -4.39 44.46 3.86
C THR A 194 -2.95 44.82 4.19
N LEU A 195 -2.45 44.33 5.33
CA LEU A 195 -1.09 44.58 5.79
C LEU A 195 -0.07 43.70 5.04
N LEU A 196 -0.37 42.41 4.89
CA LEU A 196 0.55 41.44 4.29
C LEU A 196 0.42 41.32 2.76
N LYS A 197 -0.74 41.68 2.21
CA LYS A 197 -1.06 41.57 0.78
C LYS A 197 -0.72 40.17 0.26
N GLU A 198 0.18 40.06 -0.71
CA GLU A 198 0.62 38.81 -1.33
C GLU A 198 1.33 37.86 -0.35
N LYS A 199 1.89 38.38 0.75
CA LYS A 199 2.57 37.56 1.76
C LYS A 199 1.61 36.92 2.76
N PHE A 200 0.32 37.22 2.70
CA PHE A 200 -0.67 36.70 3.66
C PHE A 200 -0.72 35.17 3.65
N ALA A 201 -0.75 34.55 2.47
CA ALA A 201 -0.76 33.09 2.34
C ALA A 201 0.49 32.41 2.90
N GLN A 202 1.64 33.10 2.94
CA GLN A 202 2.90 32.57 3.49
C GLN A 202 2.94 32.60 5.03
N LEU A 203 1.98 33.27 5.67
CA LEU A 203 1.88 33.31 7.13
C LEU A 203 1.54 31.93 7.69
N VAL A 204 0.73 31.15 6.96
CA VAL A 204 0.38 29.78 7.28
C VAL A 204 1.37 28.84 6.59
N THR A 205 1.99 27.97 7.38
CA THR A 205 3.00 27.02 6.92
C THR A 205 2.58 25.62 7.34
N THR A 206 3.24 24.60 6.77
CA THR A 206 2.98 23.19 7.10
C THR A 206 3.24 22.84 8.57
N THR A 207 3.95 23.70 9.31
CA THR A 207 4.32 23.47 10.71
C THR A 207 3.47 24.27 11.71
N ASN A 208 2.87 25.39 11.31
CA ASN A 208 2.15 26.26 12.26
C ASN A 208 0.60 26.13 12.20
N PHE A 209 0.03 25.67 11.08
CA PHE A 209 -1.43 25.66 10.88
C PHE A 209 -2.20 24.74 11.84
N LYS A 210 -1.50 23.75 12.43
CA LYS A 210 -2.05 22.80 13.42
C LYS A 210 -1.80 23.23 14.86
N CYS A 211 -1.05 24.32 15.06
CA CYS A 211 -0.44 24.65 16.34
C CYS A 211 -0.91 26.05 16.78
N PRO A 212 -1.95 26.16 17.64
CA PRO A 212 -2.60 27.43 17.99
C PRO A 212 -1.62 28.50 18.48
N ASN A 213 -0.69 28.14 19.38
CA ASN A 213 0.29 29.11 19.88
C ASN A 213 1.35 29.49 18.84
N ALA A 214 1.66 28.61 17.88
CA ALA A 214 2.58 28.91 16.80
C ALA A 214 1.95 29.92 15.82
N LEU A 215 0.67 29.76 15.51
CA LEU A 215 -0.06 30.68 14.64
C LEU A 215 -0.26 32.05 15.31
N VAL A 216 -0.58 32.09 16.60
CA VAL A 216 -0.58 33.33 17.41
C VAL A 216 0.79 34.01 17.37
N GLY A 217 1.87 33.25 17.55
CA GLY A 217 3.24 33.77 17.47
C GLY A 217 3.59 34.36 16.10
N ALA A 218 3.15 33.71 15.02
CA ALA A 218 3.36 34.20 13.66
C ALA A 218 2.64 35.55 13.43
N VAL A 219 1.37 35.67 13.84
CA VAL A 219 0.61 36.93 13.75
C VAL A 219 1.22 38.02 14.66
N GLN A 220 1.69 37.65 15.85
CA GLN A 220 2.38 38.58 16.75
C GLN A 220 3.68 39.12 16.13
N ASN A 221 4.43 38.29 15.40
CA ASN A 221 5.63 38.74 14.71
C ASN A 221 5.30 39.70 13.56
N VAL A 222 4.20 39.46 12.83
CA VAL A 222 3.69 40.42 11.83
C VAL A 222 3.39 41.76 12.48
N LYS A 223 2.69 41.77 13.62
CA LYS A 223 2.45 43.00 14.38
C LYS A 223 3.75 43.70 14.72
N ASN A 224 4.71 43.00 15.33
CA ASN A 224 5.97 43.60 15.78
C ASN A 224 6.82 44.14 14.62
N THR A 225 6.72 43.51 13.44
CA THR A 225 7.54 43.88 12.26
C THR A 225 6.91 45.02 11.47
N TYR A 226 5.60 45.00 11.26
CA TYR A 226 4.92 45.91 10.33
C TYR A 226 4.19 47.07 11.02
N CYS A 227 3.87 46.96 12.31
CA CYS A 227 3.24 48.05 13.07
C CYS A 227 4.28 48.96 13.72
N VAL A 228 5.15 49.55 12.90
CA VAL A 228 6.17 50.51 13.33
C VAL A 228 5.87 51.91 12.77
N ASP A 229 6.32 52.95 13.49
CA ASP A 229 6.21 54.35 13.08
C ASP A 229 4.79 54.78 12.66
N LYS A 230 4.66 55.36 11.45
CA LYS A 230 3.41 55.86 10.89
C LYS A 230 2.39 54.73 10.67
N ALA A 231 2.84 53.49 10.46
CA ALA A 231 1.96 52.34 10.22
C ALA A 231 1.01 52.07 11.40
N ILE A 232 1.41 52.44 12.62
CA ILE A 232 0.60 52.32 13.85
C ILE A 232 -0.75 53.02 13.70
N ASN A 233 -0.77 54.16 13.00
CA ASN A 233 -1.95 55.01 12.86
C ASN A 233 -2.59 54.97 11.47
N THR A 234 -1.97 54.32 10.49
CA THR A 234 -2.50 54.24 9.12
C THR A 234 -2.97 52.85 8.72
N GLN A 235 -2.38 51.78 9.28
CA GLN A 235 -2.75 50.42 8.91
C GLN A 235 -3.89 49.90 9.80
N PRO A 236 -5.00 49.36 9.24
CA PRO A 236 -6.15 48.93 10.03
C PRO A 236 -5.82 47.90 11.11
N PHE A 237 -4.93 46.94 10.81
CA PHE A 237 -4.47 45.93 11.77
C PHE A 237 -3.74 46.53 12.98
N CYS A 238 -2.92 47.55 12.75
CA CYS A 238 -2.16 48.22 13.80
C CYS A 238 -3.05 49.17 14.62
N LEU A 239 -3.95 49.89 13.94
CA LEU A 239 -4.88 50.84 14.54
C LEU A 239 -5.89 50.16 15.46
N PHE A 240 -6.37 48.96 15.11
CA PHE A 240 -7.32 48.22 15.93
C PHE A 240 -6.74 47.91 17.33
N SER A 241 -5.43 47.66 17.40
CA SER A 241 -4.71 47.43 18.67
C SER A 241 -4.63 48.67 19.57
N THR A 242 -4.72 49.88 19.02
CA THR A 242 -4.58 51.12 19.79
C THR A 242 -5.92 51.70 20.22
N ARG A 243 -7.01 51.39 19.50
CA ARG A 243 -8.33 52.02 19.73
C ARG A 243 -9.31 51.17 20.52
N SER A 244 -9.31 49.84 20.36
CA SER A 244 -10.46 49.03 20.77
C SER A 244 -10.22 48.13 21.99
N VAL A 245 -8.96 47.82 22.33
CA VAL A 245 -8.67 46.91 23.45
C VAL A 245 -7.30 47.26 24.04
N SER A 246 -7.21 47.48 25.35
CA SER A 246 -5.93 47.52 26.09
C SER A 246 -5.19 46.17 26.11
N ASN A 247 -5.63 45.21 25.29
CA ASN A 247 -5.06 43.88 25.16
C ASN A 247 -4.07 43.84 23.97
N PRO A 248 -2.76 43.68 24.22
CA PRO A 248 -1.75 43.60 23.17
C PRO A 248 -1.92 42.37 22.25
N LEU A 249 -2.71 41.36 22.66
CA LEU A 249 -2.95 40.08 21.99
C LEU A 249 -4.40 39.92 21.50
N TRP A 250 -5.07 41.00 21.10
CA TRP A 250 -6.48 40.98 20.65
C TRP A 250 -6.79 39.97 19.52
N PHE A 251 -5.81 39.65 18.67
CA PHE A 251 -5.92 38.70 17.56
C PHE A 251 -5.68 37.24 18.00
N ALA A 252 -5.27 37.00 19.25
CA ALA A 252 -4.81 35.70 19.68
C ALA A 252 -5.93 34.65 19.74
N GLU A 253 -7.16 35.06 20.02
CA GLU A 253 -8.31 34.16 19.99
C GLU A 253 -8.61 33.70 18.57
N SER A 254 -8.79 34.63 17.63
CA SER A 254 -8.99 34.31 16.21
C SER A 254 -7.85 33.49 15.61
N ALA A 255 -6.60 33.76 15.99
CA ALA A 255 -5.46 32.95 15.53
C ALA A 255 -5.46 31.54 16.15
N ARG A 256 -6.02 31.33 17.35
CA ARG A 256 -6.20 29.98 17.90
C ARG A 256 -7.34 29.25 17.21
N ASP A 257 -8.45 29.94 16.96
CA ASP A 257 -9.61 29.38 16.25
C ASP A 257 -9.22 28.95 14.84
N ALA A 258 -8.44 29.78 14.13
CA ALA A 258 -7.90 29.43 12.82
C ALA A 258 -7.05 28.14 12.84
N ALA A 259 -6.20 27.97 13.86
CA ALA A 259 -5.40 26.76 13.99
C ALA A 259 -6.25 25.54 14.37
N GLN A 260 -7.32 25.74 15.16
CA GLN A 260 -8.24 24.68 15.55
C GLN A 260 -9.08 24.21 14.34
N GLU A 261 -9.52 25.13 13.51
CA GLU A 261 -10.22 24.82 12.26
C GLU A 261 -9.28 24.13 11.26
N GLY A 262 -8.05 24.62 11.13
CA GLY A 262 -7.00 23.97 10.33
C GLY A 262 -6.70 22.53 10.78
N LEU A 263 -6.67 22.27 12.09
CA LEU A 263 -6.52 20.93 12.65
C LEU A 263 -7.73 20.04 12.36
N THR A 264 -8.94 20.60 12.46
CA THR A 264 -10.20 19.88 12.22
C THR A 264 -10.34 19.51 10.74
N ALA A 265 -10.07 20.44 9.83
CA ALA A 265 -10.04 20.23 8.39
C ALA A 265 -8.96 19.20 7.98
N TYR A 266 -7.78 19.25 8.61
CA TYR A 266 -6.75 18.23 8.41
C TYR A 266 -7.25 16.85 8.83
N GLY A 267 -7.78 16.72 10.04
CA GLY A 267 -8.23 15.43 10.59
C GLY A 267 -9.37 14.82 9.76
N THR A 268 -10.39 15.61 9.42
CA THR A 268 -11.52 15.18 8.61
C THR A 268 -11.10 14.73 7.21
N LYS A 269 -10.23 15.50 6.54
CA LYS A 269 -9.71 15.15 5.22
C LYS A 269 -8.81 13.92 5.29
N PHE A 270 -7.94 13.83 6.29
CA PHE A 270 -7.06 12.68 6.47
C PHE A 270 -7.84 11.38 6.66
N VAL A 271 -8.88 11.40 7.50
CA VAL A 271 -9.75 10.22 7.72
C VAL A 271 -10.52 9.85 6.45
N ALA A 272 -11.00 10.84 5.68
CA ALA A 272 -11.69 10.59 4.42
C ALA A 272 -10.77 9.87 3.40
N GLU A 273 -9.55 10.38 3.23
CA GLU A 273 -8.56 9.84 2.28
C GLU A 273 -7.97 8.50 2.73
N THR A 274 -7.93 8.23 4.04
CA THR A 274 -7.43 6.95 4.60
C THR A 274 -8.54 5.93 4.86
N SER A 275 -9.80 6.29 4.58
CA SER A 275 -10.93 5.40 4.82
C SER A 275 -10.81 4.10 4.02
N PRO A 276 -11.27 2.95 4.55
CA PRO A 276 -11.26 1.68 3.82
C PRO A 276 -11.95 1.77 2.47
N ASN A 277 -13.01 2.59 2.37
CA ASN A 277 -13.72 2.83 1.13
C ASN A 277 -12.89 3.63 0.12
N ALA A 278 -12.10 4.63 0.53
CA ALA A 278 -11.19 5.35 -0.36
C ALA A 278 -10.02 4.47 -0.82
N PHE A 279 -9.51 3.62 0.08
CA PHE A 279 -8.43 2.68 -0.22
C PHE A 279 -8.85 1.60 -1.22
N LEU A 280 -10.06 1.04 -1.05
CA LEU A 280 -10.59 -0.02 -1.92
C LEU A 280 -11.19 0.51 -3.24
N THR A 281 -11.56 1.78 -3.31
CA THR A 281 -12.04 2.39 -4.57
C THR A 281 -10.92 2.84 -5.50
N ASN A 282 -9.68 2.96 -5.01
CA ASN A 282 -8.55 3.26 -5.87
C ASN A 282 -8.32 2.06 -6.82
N PRO A 283 -8.52 2.23 -8.15
CA PRO A 283 -8.48 1.11 -9.10
C PRO A 283 -7.11 0.44 -9.15
N TYR A 284 -6.03 1.18 -8.89
CA TYR A 284 -4.68 0.63 -8.83
C TYR A 284 -4.49 -0.29 -7.61
N ILE A 285 -5.03 0.11 -6.46
CA ILE A 285 -4.95 -0.67 -5.23
C ILE A 285 -5.83 -1.92 -5.35
N ALA A 286 -7.08 -1.77 -5.79
CA ALA A 286 -7.98 -2.89 -6.03
C ALA A 286 -7.38 -3.90 -7.01
N SER A 287 -6.77 -3.43 -8.10
CA SER A 287 -6.06 -4.28 -9.06
C SER A 287 -4.88 -5.02 -8.42
N SER A 288 -4.06 -4.33 -7.62
CA SER A 288 -2.91 -4.95 -6.94
C SER A 288 -3.33 -6.05 -5.95
N ILE A 289 -4.41 -5.83 -5.20
CA ILE A 289 -4.96 -6.81 -4.26
C ILE A 289 -5.51 -8.02 -5.03
N ALA A 290 -6.21 -7.79 -6.14
CA ALA A 290 -6.72 -8.88 -6.99
C ALA A 290 -5.58 -9.76 -7.53
N ILE A 291 -4.49 -9.16 -8.00
CA ILE A 291 -3.31 -9.89 -8.47
C ILE A 291 -2.67 -10.70 -7.34
N MET A 292 -2.50 -10.11 -6.16
CA MET A 292 -1.95 -10.81 -4.98
C MET A 292 -2.79 -12.03 -4.58
N ILE A 293 -4.12 -11.93 -4.64
CA ILE A 293 -5.04 -13.05 -4.38
C ILE A 293 -4.85 -14.15 -5.43
N ILE A 294 -4.79 -13.81 -6.72
CA ILE A 294 -4.58 -14.78 -7.80
C ILE A 294 -3.25 -15.52 -7.60
N VAL A 295 -2.17 -14.78 -7.32
CA VAL A 295 -0.84 -15.36 -7.07
C VAL A 295 -0.87 -16.31 -5.86
N ALA A 296 -1.55 -15.94 -4.77
CA ALA A 296 -1.70 -16.79 -3.60
C ALA A 296 -2.49 -18.09 -3.92
N ILE A 297 -3.56 -18.00 -4.71
CA ILE A 297 -4.33 -19.17 -5.16
C ILE A 297 -3.44 -20.09 -6.01
N VAL A 298 -2.70 -19.54 -6.98
CA VAL A 298 -1.79 -20.33 -7.82
C VAL A 298 -0.69 -20.99 -6.98
N LEU A 299 -0.10 -20.27 -6.02
CA LEU A 299 0.91 -20.80 -5.11
C LEU A 299 0.37 -21.94 -4.24
N THR A 300 -0.83 -21.79 -3.67
CA THR A 300 -1.43 -22.85 -2.85
C THR A 300 -1.72 -24.11 -3.67
N ILE A 301 -2.28 -23.96 -4.89
CA ILE A 301 -2.49 -25.09 -5.82
C ILE A 301 -1.15 -25.74 -6.19
N TYR A 302 -0.15 -24.95 -6.54
CA TYR A 302 1.19 -25.44 -6.87
C TYR A 302 1.82 -26.24 -5.73
N LEU A 303 1.73 -25.75 -4.49
CA LEU A 303 2.25 -26.45 -3.31
C LEU A 303 1.51 -27.78 -3.07
N ILE A 304 0.19 -27.82 -3.23
CA ILE A 304 -0.59 -29.06 -3.12
C ILE A 304 -0.17 -30.08 -4.18
N LEU A 305 -0.03 -29.65 -5.44
CA LEU A 305 0.38 -30.51 -6.54
C LEU A 305 1.81 -31.02 -6.36
N SER A 306 2.73 -30.15 -5.96
CA SER A 306 4.13 -30.48 -5.66
C SER A 306 4.22 -31.52 -4.53
N TYR A 307 3.44 -31.33 -3.46
CA TYR A 307 3.35 -32.28 -2.36
C TYR A 307 2.84 -33.66 -2.81
N ARG A 308 1.77 -33.69 -3.63
CA ARG A 308 1.24 -34.95 -4.20
C ARG A 308 2.25 -35.67 -5.08
N ARG A 309 2.99 -34.94 -5.94
CA ARG A 309 4.06 -35.52 -6.78
C ARG A 309 5.16 -36.15 -5.95
N LYS A 310 5.65 -35.45 -4.92
CA LYS A 310 6.67 -35.98 -3.99
C LYS A 310 6.18 -37.26 -3.28
N LYS A 311 4.93 -37.30 -2.82
CA LYS A 311 4.34 -38.49 -2.19
C LYS A 311 4.24 -39.68 -3.17
N LYS A 312 3.86 -39.44 -4.43
CA LYS A 312 3.79 -40.48 -5.47
C LYS A 312 5.18 -41.07 -5.77
N MET A 313 6.21 -40.24 -5.87
CA MET A 313 7.59 -40.70 -6.12
C MET A 313 8.15 -41.54 -4.97
N LYS A 314 7.89 -41.15 -3.71
CA LYS A 314 8.29 -41.94 -2.54
C LYS A 314 7.65 -43.34 -2.53
N LYS A 315 6.36 -43.43 -2.87
CA LYS A 315 5.67 -44.73 -3.01
C LYS A 315 6.27 -45.58 -4.12
N LYS A 316 6.53 -45.00 -5.30
CA LYS A 316 7.19 -45.73 -6.41
C LYS A 316 8.56 -46.28 -6.01
N LEU A 317 9.37 -45.50 -5.28
CA LEU A 317 10.67 -45.93 -4.80
C LEU A 317 10.57 -47.13 -3.83
N GLN A 318 9.54 -47.17 -2.98
CA GLN A 318 9.29 -48.30 -2.08
C GLN A 318 8.89 -49.56 -2.86
N TYR A 319 8.03 -49.45 -3.88
CA TYR A 319 7.65 -50.60 -4.71
C TYR A 319 8.83 -51.16 -5.52
N ILE A 320 9.71 -50.31 -6.06
CA ILE A 320 10.91 -50.75 -6.79
C ILE A 320 11.88 -51.51 -5.87
N LYS A 321 11.99 -51.11 -4.59
CA LYS A 321 12.82 -51.84 -3.63
C LYS A 321 12.28 -53.23 -3.33
N LEU A 322 10.96 -53.36 -3.15
CA LEU A 322 10.31 -54.65 -2.88
C LEU A 322 10.37 -55.64 -4.05
N LEU A 323 10.47 -55.16 -5.28
CA LEU A 323 10.57 -56.01 -6.48
C LEU A 323 12.01 -56.50 -6.78
N LYS A 324 13.01 -55.98 -6.07
CA LYS A 324 14.42 -56.35 -6.24
C LYS A 324 14.93 -57.35 -5.20
N GLU A 325 14.17 -57.57 -4.13
CA GLU A 325 14.34 -58.70 -3.19
C GLU A 325 13.57 -59.92 -3.71
#